data_AF-A0A359BJD3-F1
#
_entry.id   AF-A0A359BJD3-F1
#
_cell.length_a   1.000
_cell.length_b   1.000
_cell.length_c   1.000
_cell.angle_alpha   90.00
_cell.angle_beta   90.00
_cell.angle_gamma   90.00
#
_symmetry.space_group_name_H-M   'P 1'
#
loop_
_entity.id
_entity.type
_entity.pdbx_description
1 polymer ?
#
loop_
_entity_poly.entity_id
_entity_poly.type
_entity_poly.pdbx_seq_one_letter_code
_entity_poly.pdbx_strand_id
1 'polypeptide(L)'
;MPINTDYREIDFIKLNAMVSNGLLDSRYEANPSLSKYAEFHLEDCKENPTIGLLARQNERTNDYPKMRKHNLNILNNVDSFKKEDKEFKDMYNNMYPKTGKVRKQLIKHESIVLDEVRPIKKDFTRTFIKLFGNIIK
;
A
#
# COMPACT_ATOMS: atom_id res chain seq x y z
N MET A 1 0.07 -33.57 -3.85
CA MET A 1 -0.45 -32.29 -4.35
C MET A 1 0.43 -31.19 -3.77
N PRO A 2 1.10 -30.35 -4.56
CA PRO A 2 1.87 -29.25 -4.01
C PRO A 2 0.89 -28.23 -3.43
N ILE A 3 1.01 -27.94 -2.14
CA ILE A 3 0.24 -26.88 -1.48
C ILE A 3 0.77 -25.56 -2.05
N ASN A 4 -0.08 -24.92 -2.85
CA ASN A 4 0.14 -23.67 -3.57
C ASN A 4 0.90 -22.65 -2.71
N THR A 5 2.19 -22.47 -2.99
CA THR A 5 3.10 -21.57 -2.24
C THR A 5 2.70 -20.11 -2.39
N ASP A 6 2.09 -19.75 -3.52
CA ASP A 6 1.65 -18.40 -3.89
C ASP A 6 0.55 -17.85 -2.97
N TYR A 7 -0.39 -18.70 -2.56
CA TYR A 7 -1.51 -18.29 -1.69
C TYR A 7 -1.03 -17.98 -0.27
N ARG A 8 -0.05 -18.74 0.23
CA ARG A 8 0.54 -18.48 1.55
C ARG A 8 1.29 -17.16 1.58
N GLU A 9 1.97 -16.81 0.49
CA GLU A 9 2.67 -15.53 0.35
C GLU A 9 1.70 -14.35 0.38
N ILE A 10 0.59 -14.42 -0.36
CA ILE A 10 -0.45 -13.38 -0.36
C ILE A 10 -1.09 -13.19 1.02
N ASP A 11 -1.36 -14.29 1.74
CA ASP A 11 -1.92 -14.22 3.09
C ASP A 11 -0.96 -13.55 4.09
N PHE A 12 0.35 -13.81 3.98
CA PHE A 12 1.35 -13.10 4.78
C PHE A 12 1.40 -11.60 4.46
N ILE A 13 1.34 -11.22 3.18
CA ILE A 13 1.31 -9.81 2.76
C ILE A 13 0.08 -9.09 3.32
N LYS A 14 -1.09 -9.76 3.32
CA LYS A 14 -2.33 -9.24 3.93
C LYS A 14 -2.19 -9.11 5.45
N LEU A 15 -1.65 -10.11 6.13
CA LEU A 15 -1.43 -10.06 7.57
C LEU A 15 -0.50 -8.91 7.96
N ASN A 16 0.62 -8.76 7.25
CA ASN A 16 1.56 -7.66 7.47
C ASN A 16 0.90 -6.30 7.21
N ALA A 17 0.07 -6.19 6.17
CA ALA A 17 -0.72 -4.99 5.89
C ALA A 17 -1.71 -4.67 7.02
N MET A 18 -2.40 -5.68 7.55
CA MET A 18 -3.34 -5.56 8.66
C MET A 18 -2.64 -5.06 9.92
N VAL A 19 -1.51 -5.67 10.30
CA VAL A 19 -0.75 -5.26 11.49
C VAL A 19 -0.15 -3.85 11.31
N SER A 20 0.40 -3.56 10.13
CA SER A 20 0.92 -2.23 9.79
C SER A 20 -0.15 -1.14 9.87
N ASN A 21 -1.33 -1.38 9.29
CA ASN A 21 -2.46 -0.47 9.41
C ASN A 21 -2.97 -0.40 10.86
N GLY A 22 -3.01 -1.51 11.60
CA GLY A 22 -3.37 -1.53 13.02
C GLY A 22 -2.47 -0.62 13.85
N LEU A 23 -1.16 -0.61 13.59
CA LEU A 23 -0.22 0.30 14.25
C LEU A 23 -0.47 1.77 13.90
N LEU A 24 -0.73 2.06 12.62
CA LEU A 24 -0.93 3.42 12.13
C LEU A 24 -2.30 3.98 12.51
N ASP A 25 -3.37 3.24 12.25
CA ASP A 25 -4.77 3.64 12.45
C ASP A 25 -5.26 3.36 13.87
N SER A 26 -4.43 2.97 14.84
CA SER A 26 -4.92 2.79 16.21
C SER A 26 -5.33 4.12 16.86
N ARG A 27 -6.22 4.04 17.85
CA ARG A 27 -6.56 5.17 18.73
C ARG A 27 -5.43 5.59 19.68
N TYR A 28 -4.37 4.79 19.75
CA TYR A 28 -3.25 4.97 20.66
C TYR A 28 -2.03 5.47 19.90
N GLU A 29 -1.08 6.03 20.64
CA GLU A 29 0.23 6.36 20.07
C GLU A 29 0.95 5.09 19.63
N ALA A 30 1.57 5.12 18.46
CA ALA A 30 2.36 4.00 17.97
C ALA A 30 3.54 3.74 18.91
N ASN A 31 3.71 2.48 19.34
CA ASN A 31 4.88 2.07 20.09
C ASN A 31 6.09 1.94 19.13
N PRO A 32 7.16 2.74 19.28
CA PRO A 32 8.34 2.67 18.41
C PRO A 32 8.99 1.28 18.36
N SER A 33 8.93 0.52 19.46
CA SER A 33 9.47 -0.85 19.52
C SER A 33 8.72 -1.84 18.62
N LEU A 34 7.54 -1.47 18.12
CA LEU A 34 6.74 -2.27 17.19
C LEU A 34 6.89 -1.82 15.73
N SER A 35 7.83 -0.90 15.42
CA SER A 35 8.06 -0.39 14.04
C SER A 35 8.31 -1.50 13.04
N LYS A 36 8.93 -2.61 13.49
CA LYS A 36 9.28 -3.78 12.69
C LYS A 36 8.08 -4.34 11.90
N TYR A 37 6.88 -4.32 12.46
CA TYR A 37 5.69 -4.80 11.75
C TYR A 37 5.29 -3.91 10.58
N ALA A 38 5.49 -2.60 10.70
CA ALA A 38 5.28 -1.69 9.59
C ALA A 38 6.42 -1.78 8.55
N GLU A 39 7.64 -2.09 8.99
CA GLU A 39 8.79 -2.37 8.12
C GLU A 39 8.56 -3.63 7.26
N PHE A 40 8.11 -4.75 7.85
CA PHE A 40 7.82 -5.97 7.09
C PHE A 40 6.82 -5.72 5.95
N HIS A 41 5.77 -4.94 6.21
CA HIS A 41 4.83 -4.59 5.16
C HIS A 41 5.42 -3.64 4.10
N LEU A 42 6.39 -2.80 4.46
CA LEU A 42 7.14 -2.02 3.46
C LEU A 42 8.03 -2.93 2.61
N GLU A 43 8.67 -3.94 3.19
CA GLU A 43 9.42 -4.97 2.46
C GLU A 43 8.50 -5.71 1.47
N ASP A 44 7.31 -6.14 1.89
CA ASP A 44 6.29 -6.73 0.99
C ASP A 44 5.92 -5.79 -0.16
N CYS A 45 5.81 -4.49 0.12
CA CYS A 45 5.53 -3.47 -0.89
C CYS A 45 6.73 -3.20 -1.81
N LYS A 46 7.96 -3.55 -1.42
CA LYS A 46 9.15 -3.49 -2.28
C LYS A 46 9.22 -4.70 -3.19
N GLU A 47 8.96 -5.90 -2.67
CA GLU A 47 8.98 -7.15 -3.42
C GLU A 47 7.80 -7.24 -4.39
N ASN A 48 6.60 -6.95 -3.91
CA ASN A 48 5.36 -7.06 -4.67
C ASN A 48 4.53 -5.75 -4.61
N PRO A 49 4.95 -4.65 -5.28
CA PRO A 49 4.36 -3.32 -5.07
C PRO A 49 2.87 -3.21 -5.33
N THR A 50 2.34 -3.96 -6.29
CA THR A 50 0.89 -3.97 -6.58
C THR A 50 0.12 -4.67 -5.46
N ILE A 51 0.54 -5.89 -5.10
CA ILE A 51 -0.12 -6.72 -4.09
C ILE A 51 0.01 -6.05 -2.72
N GLY A 52 1.20 -5.63 -2.32
CA GLY A 52 1.41 -4.94 -1.04
C GLY A 52 0.57 -3.67 -0.90
N LEU A 53 0.50 -2.82 -1.94
CA LEU A 53 -0.33 -1.62 -1.88
C LEU A 53 -1.83 -1.90 -1.87
N LEU A 54 -2.27 -2.96 -2.54
CA LEU A 54 -3.67 -3.41 -2.48
C LEU A 54 -4.01 -3.97 -1.12
N ALA A 55 -3.14 -4.79 -0.52
CA ALA A 55 -3.31 -5.33 0.82
C ALA A 55 -3.41 -4.18 1.84
N ARG A 56 -2.53 -3.19 1.73
CA ARG A 56 -2.58 -1.97 2.56
C ARG A 56 -3.90 -1.23 2.45
N GLN A 57 -4.47 -1.17 1.26
CA GLN A 57 -5.73 -0.46 1.02
C GLN A 57 -6.92 -1.26 1.55
N ASN A 58 -6.94 -2.58 1.33
CA ASN A 58 -8.03 -3.46 1.75
C ASN A 58 -8.11 -3.62 3.26
N GLU A 59 -6.97 -3.73 3.94
CA GLU A 59 -6.90 -3.91 5.39
C GLU A 59 -6.97 -2.58 6.17
N ARG A 60 -7.43 -1.50 5.51
CA ARG A 60 -7.45 -0.16 6.10
C ARG A 60 -8.80 0.12 6.72
N THR A 61 -8.84 0.34 8.04
CA THR A 61 -10.10 0.64 8.73
C THR A 61 -10.50 2.11 8.64
N ASN A 62 -9.53 3.04 8.61
CA ASN A 62 -9.76 4.49 8.61
C ASN A 62 -10.50 5.05 9.84
N ASP A 63 -10.60 4.31 10.94
CA ASP A 63 -11.38 4.72 12.11
C ASP A 63 -10.79 5.96 12.81
N TYR A 64 -9.46 6.12 12.78
CA TYR A 64 -8.74 7.18 13.51
C TYR A 64 -7.78 7.98 12.59
N PRO A 65 -8.30 8.77 11.64
CA PRO A 65 -7.49 9.44 10.62
C PRO A 65 -6.51 10.48 11.17
N LYS A 66 -6.85 11.14 12.30
CA LYS A 66 -5.93 12.06 12.99
C LYS A 66 -4.75 11.30 13.60
N MET A 67 -5.02 10.14 14.20
CA MET A 67 -3.99 9.29 14.81
C MET A 67 -3.06 8.70 13.75
N ARG A 68 -3.57 8.33 12.58
CA ARG A 68 -2.72 7.84 11.47
C ARG A 68 -1.54 8.74 11.17
N LYS A 69 -1.78 10.05 11.03
CA LYS A 69 -0.71 11.02 10.75
C LYS A 69 0.25 11.15 11.93
N HIS A 70 -0.27 11.17 13.16
CA HIS A 70 0.54 11.25 14.37
C HIS A 70 1.43 10.02 14.54
N ASN A 71 0.86 8.82 14.43
CA ASN A 71 1.55 7.54 14.52
C ASN A 71 2.59 7.37 13.42
N LEU A 72 2.28 7.78 12.18
CA LEU A 72 3.28 7.79 11.11
C LEU A 72 4.46 8.72 11.43
N ASN A 73 4.23 9.87 12.06
CA ASN A 73 5.32 10.76 12.49
C ASN A 73 6.18 10.12 13.57
N ILE A 74 5.58 9.40 14.54
CA ILE A 74 6.33 8.65 15.55
C ILE A 74 7.22 7.61 14.88
N LEU A 75 6.68 6.81 13.96
CA LEU A 75 7.45 5.79 13.26
C LEU A 75 8.57 6.39 12.40
N ASN A 76 8.36 7.56 11.79
CA ASN A 76 9.40 8.28 11.03
C ASN A 76 10.56 8.80 11.89
N ASN A 77 10.46 8.76 13.23
CA ASN A 77 11.57 9.04 14.13
C ASN A 77 12.38 7.78 14.49
N VAL A 78 11.94 6.59 14.06
CA VAL A 78 12.70 5.34 14.20
C VAL A 78 13.57 5.16 12.96
N ASP A 79 14.89 5.09 13.14
CA ASP A 79 15.85 5.10 12.02
C ASP A 79 15.66 3.94 11.03
N SER A 80 15.36 2.73 11.53
CA SER A 80 15.10 1.56 10.67
C SER A 80 13.87 1.78 9.80
N PHE A 81 12.75 2.18 10.39
CA PHE A 81 11.53 2.46 9.67
C PHE A 81 11.69 3.60 8.66
N LYS A 82 12.35 4.69 9.07
CA LYS A 82 12.62 5.84 8.20
C LYS A 82 13.44 5.45 6.98
N LYS A 83 14.45 4.59 7.17
CA LYS A 83 15.25 4.04 6.08
C LYS A 83 14.38 3.21 5.13
N GLU A 84 13.61 2.26 5.65
CA GLU A 84 12.72 1.38 4.87
C GLU A 84 11.65 2.16 4.09
N ASP A 85 11.00 3.13 4.72
CA ASP A 85 9.99 3.97 4.08
C ASP A 85 10.62 4.82 2.96
N LYS A 86 11.84 5.33 3.15
CA LYS A 86 12.58 6.04 2.10
C LYS A 86 12.90 5.11 0.93
N GLU A 87 13.44 3.93 1.19
CA GLU A 87 13.77 2.96 0.14
C GLU A 87 12.53 2.56 -0.67
N PHE A 88 11.41 2.31 -0.01
CA PHE A 88 10.14 2.03 -0.67
C PHE A 88 9.69 3.21 -1.55
N LYS A 89 9.74 4.44 -1.04
CA LYS A 89 9.35 5.64 -1.80
C LYS A 89 10.24 5.84 -3.02
N ASP A 90 11.55 5.69 -2.87
CA ASP A 90 12.51 5.84 -3.97
C ASP A 90 12.28 4.76 -5.03
N MET A 91 12.11 3.50 -4.64
CA MET A 91 11.77 2.39 -5.54
C MET A 91 10.45 2.64 -6.27
N TYR A 92 9.39 3.04 -5.56
CA TYR A 92 8.07 3.29 -6.17
C TYR A 92 8.13 4.43 -7.18
N ASN A 93 8.85 5.52 -6.86
CA ASN A 93 9.02 6.66 -7.75
C ASN A 93 9.84 6.29 -9.00
N ASN A 94 10.88 5.46 -8.84
CA ASN A 94 11.68 4.96 -9.96
C ASN A 94 10.90 4.01 -10.86
N MET A 95 10.03 3.16 -10.28
CA MET A 95 9.19 2.24 -11.03
C MET A 95 8.05 2.96 -11.77
N TYR A 96 7.53 4.06 -11.21
CA TYR A 96 6.39 4.81 -11.74
C TYR A 96 6.63 6.33 -11.81
N PRO A 97 7.65 6.82 -12.54
CA PRO A 97 8.09 8.21 -12.47
C PRO A 97 7.04 9.21 -12.98
N LYS A 98 6.21 8.81 -13.96
CA LYS A 98 5.13 9.63 -14.53
C LYS A 98 3.73 9.12 -14.17
N THR A 99 3.62 7.85 -13.80
CA THR A 99 2.34 7.15 -13.62
C THR A 99 2.02 6.82 -12.16
N GLY A 100 2.90 7.17 -11.22
CA GLY A 100 2.73 6.84 -9.81
C GLY A 100 1.44 7.39 -9.19
N LYS A 101 1.00 8.59 -9.62
CA LYS A 101 -0.28 9.19 -9.22
C LYS A 101 -1.48 8.40 -9.75
N VAL A 102 -1.45 8.03 -11.03
CA VAL A 102 -2.50 7.23 -11.67
C VAL A 102 -2.61 5.86 -11.00
N ARG A 103 -1.48 5.19 -10.74
CA ARG A 103 -1.46 3.90 -10.05
C ARG A 103 -2.01 3.98 -8.63
N LYS A 104 -1.68 5.02 -7.85
CA LYS A 104 -2.28 5.27 -6.53
C LYS A 104 -3.80 5.45 -6.61
N GLN A 105 -4.29 6.17 -7.63
CA GLN A 105 -5.74 6.33 -7.86
C GLN A 105 -6.40 5.00 -8.21
N LEU A 106 -5.82 4.22 -9.12
CA LEU A 106 -6.37 2.92 -9.50
C LEU A 106 -6.47 1.96 -8.30
N ILE A 107 -5.47 1.96 -7.42
CA ILE A 107 -5.48 1.16 -6.19
C ILE A 107 -6.53 1.69 -5.20
N LYS A 108 -6.58 3.01 -4.99
CA LYS A 108 -7.55 3.64 -4.09
C LYS A 108 -9.00 3.41 -4.52
N HIS A 109 -9.26 3.38 -5.82
CA HIS A 109 -10.59 3.15 -6.40
C HIS A 109 -10.87 1.66 -6.65
N GLU A 110 -10.07 0.75 -6.10
CA GLU A 110 -10.23 -0.71 -6.24
C GLU A 110 -10.34 -1.14 -7.72
N SER A 111 -9.75 -0.35 -8.63
CA SER A 111 -9.72 -0.64 -10.07
C SER A 111 -8.68 -1.72 -10.41
N ILE A 112 -7.88 -2.11 -9.43
CA ILE A 112 -6.97 -3.26 -9.43
C ILE A 112 -7.36 -4.06 -8.18
N VAL A 113 -7.53 -5.38 -8.30
CA VAL A 113 -7.97 -6.26 -7.20
C VAL A 113 -6.91 -7.32 -6.95
N LEU A 114 -6.71 -7.67 -5.67
CA LEU A 114 -5.78 -8.68 -5.18
C LEU A 114 -6.50 -10.05 -5.32
N ASP A 115 -6.34 -10.68 -6.49
CA ASP A 115 -6.92 -11.98 -6.91
C ASP A 115 -8.42 -12.22 -6.66
N GLU A 116 -9.24 -11.64 -7.53
CA GLU A 116 -9.61 -12.33 -8.78
C GLU A 116 -9.28 -11.36 -9.90
N VAL A 117 -8.55 -11.78 -10.94
CA VAL A 117 -8.43 -11.01 -12.19
C VAL A 117 -9.82 -10.98 -12.84
N ARG A 118 -10.71 -10.12 -12.34
CA ARG A 118 -11.93 -9.76 -13.04
C ARG A 118 -11.56 -8.78 -14.14
N PRO A 119 -12.07 -8.98 -15.36
CA PRO A 119 -11.78 -8.09 -16.47
C PRO A 119 -12.07 -6.65 -16.05
N ILE A 120 -11.13 -5.75 -16.33
CA ILE A 120 -11.25 -4.31 -16.09
C ILE A 120 -12.64 -3.88 -16.54
N LYS A 121 -13.56 -3.62 -15.58
CA LYS A 121 -14.86 -3.06 -15.91
C LYS A 121 -14.59 -1.70 -16.55
N LYS A 122 -15.08 -1.50 -17.78
CA LYS A 122 -14.99 -0.22 -18.47
C LYS A 122 -15.92 0.75 -17.74
N ASP A 123 -15.41 1.38 -16.69
CA ASP A 123 -16.10 2.43 -15.97
C ASP A 123 -15.76 3.81 -16.54
N PHE A 124 -16.63 4.78 -16.26
CA PHE A 124 -16.47 6.14 -16.77
C PHE A 124 -15.15 6.78 -16.36
N THR A 125 -14.61 6.39 -15.19
CA THR A 125 -13.31 6.79 -14.65
C THR A 125 -12.17 6.54 -15.64
N ARG A 126 -12.13 5.37 -16.29
CA ARG A 126 -11.13 5.06 -17.33
C ARG A 126 -11.29 5.93 -18.58
N THR A 127 -12.52 6.25 -18.97
CA THR A 127 -12.82 7.12 -20.11
C THR A 127 -12.33 8.54 -19.83
N PHE A 128 -12.58 9.06 -18.62
CA PHE A 128 -12.08 10.36 -18.19
C PHE A 128 -10.54 10.41 -18.15
N ILE A 129 -9.87 9.40 -17.61
CA ILE A 129 -8.39 9.35 -17.58
C ILE A 129 -7.80 9.34 -19.00
N LYS A 130 -8.41 8.63 -19.95
CA LYS A 130 -7.99 8.64 -21.37
C LYS A 130 -8.21 9.99 -22.06
N LEU A 131 -9.34 10.65 -21.78
CA LEU A 131 -9.68 11.94 -22.38
C LEU A 131 -8.79 13.07 -21.87
N PHE A 132 -8.56 13.13 -20.56
CA PHE A 132 -7.86 14.26 -19.94
C PHE A 132 -6.36 14.02 -19.71
N GLY A 133 -5.89 12.77 -19.73
CA GLY A 133 -4.46 12.44 -19.66
C GLY A 133 -3.65 12.89 -20.89
N ASN A 134 -4.31 13.08 -22.03
CA ASN A 134 -3.68 13.62 -23.26
C ASN A 134 -3.68 15.16 -23.32
N ILE A 135 -4.31 15.84 -22.36
CA ILE A 135 -4.41 17.32 -22.32
C ILE A 135 -3.30 17.92 -21.45
N ILE A 136 -2.61 17.13 -20.64
CA ILE A 136 -1.45 17.55 -19.82
C ILE A 136 -0.12 17.23 -20.55
N LYS A 137 -0.05 17.60 -21.84
CA LYS A 137 1.22 17.70 -22.58
C LYS A 137 1.51 19.15 -22.89
#